data_AF-A0A2V3ITX2-F1
#
_entry.id   AF-A0A2V3ITX2-F1
#
_cell.length_a   1.000
_cell.length_b   1.000
_cell.length_c   1.000
_cell.angle_alpha   90.00
_cell.angle_beta   90.00
_cell.angle_gamma   90.00
#
_symmetry.space_group_name_H-M   'P 1'
#
loop_
_entity.id
_entity.type
_entity.pdbx_description
1 polymer ?
#
loop_
_entity_poly.entity_id
_entity_poly.type
_entity_poly.pdbx_seq_one_letter_code
_entity_poly.pdbx_strand_id
1 'polypeptide(L)'
;MSGPTSLRESNVSFPRTCAALSSVFTSIRPSQVFELTYGPRLGIVLPMDKMQPLPEANELDLNIAESINREMHVLDGASVHGHIASPWCLKKPVMEETEIFTIDNQVPTFGEGILNQKG
;
A
#
# COMPACT_ATOMS: atom_id res chain seq x y z
N MET A 1 8.98 16.08 1.23
CA MET A 1 9.19 14.68 1.65
C MET A 1 9.32 13.85 0.39
N SER A 2 10.46 13.22 0.18
CA SER A 2 10.73 12.39 -1.01
C SER A 2 10.20 10.98 -0.75
N GLY A 3 9.22 10.54 -1.54
CA GLY A 3 8.79 9.14 -1.55
C GLY A 3 9.80 8.24 -2.28
N PRO A 4 9.56 6.92 -2.37
CA PRO A 4 10.37 6.03 -3.20
C PRO A 4 10.43 6.57 -4.63
N THR A 5 11.64 6.72 -5.16
CA THR A 5 11.91 7.33 -6.47
C THR A 5 12.00 6.32 -7.61
N SER A 6 11.94 5.02 -7.28
CA SER A 6 12.09 3.95 -8.26
C SER A 6 11.15 2.77 -7.97
N LEU A 7 10.82 2.03 -9.03
CA LEU A 7 10.08 0.76 -8.95
C LEU A 7 10.79 -0.27 -8.05
N ARG A 8 12.13 -0.23 -8.01
CA ARG A 8 12.94 -1.12 -7.18
C ARG A 8 12.78 -0.80 -5.70
N GLU A 9 12.75 0.48 -5.34
CA GLU A 9 12.46 0.92 -3.96
C GLU A 9 11.06 0.51 -3.53
N SER A 10 10.04 0.70 -4.36
CA SER A 10 8.66 0.30 -4.04
C SER A 10 8.50 -1.21 -3.79
N ASN A 11 9.25 -2.05 -4.52
CA ASN A 11 9.21 -3.50 -4.35
C ASN A 11 9.90 -4.00 -3.07
N VAL A 12 10.69 -3.16 -2.40
CA VAL A 12 11.34 -3.47 -1.12
C VAL A 12 10.61 -2.79 0.04
N SER A 13 10.26 -1.52 -0.11
CA SER A 13 9.65 -0.73 0.96
C SER A 13 8.26 -1.22 1.31
N PHE A 14 7.41 -1.50 0.31
CA PHE A 14 6.02 -1.85 0.54
C PHE A 14 5.84 -3.18 1.29
N PRO A 15 6.51 -4.29 0.92
CA PRO A 15 6.48 -5.52 1.71
C PRO A 15 6.95 -5.32 3.16
N ARG A 16 8.03 -4.56 3.38
CA ARG A 16 8.55 -4.32 4.73
C ARG A 16 7.64 -3.44 5.57
N THR A 17 6.99 -2.45 4.96
CA THR A 17 5.92 -1.68 5.62
C THR A 17 4.78 -2.60 6.05
N CYS A 18 4.35 -3.52 5.18
CA CYS A 18 3.33 -4.52 5.51
C CYS A 18 3.78 -5.43 6.66
N ALA A 19 5.01 -5.94 6.64
CA ALA A 19 5.55 -6.78 7.70
C ALA A 19 5.64 -6.03 9.05
N ALA A 20 6.14 -4.80 9.03
CA ALA A 20 6.22 -3.95 10.21
C ALA A 20 4.83 -3.68 10.82
N LEU A 21 3.84 -3.31 10.00
CA LEU A 21 2.47 -3.09 10.47
C LEU A 21 1.82 -4.38 10.96
N SER A 22 2.09 -5.52 10.34
CA SER A 22 1.58 -6.83 10.79
C SER A 22 2.16 -7.29 12.12
N SER A 23 3.29 -6.72 12.56
CA SER A 23 3.85 -6.99 13.90
C SER A 23 3.12 -6.25 15.03
N VAL A 24 2.32 -5.23 14.69
CA VAL A 24 1.61 -4.38 15.65
C VAL A 24 0.09 -4.58 15.57
N PHE A 25 -0.45 -4.71 14.37
CA PHE A 25 -1.90 -4.87 14.12
C PHE A 25 -2.24 -6.33 13.82
N THR A 26 -3.39 -6.80 14.33
CA THR A 26 -3.88 -8.16 14.09
C THR A 26 -4.10 -8.46 12.60
N SER A 27 -4.39 -7.44 11.81
CA SER A 27 -4.69 -7.59 10.39
C SER A 27 -4.25 -6.36 9.61
N ILE A 28 -3.84 -6.58 8.37
CA ILE A 28 -3.58 -5.52 7.41
C ILE A 28 -4.30 -5.82 6.10
N ARG A 29 -4.67 -4.76 5.38
CA ARG A 29 -5.13 -4.85 3.99
C ARG A 29 -4.21 -4.03 3.08
N PRO A 30 -3.29 -4.70 2.36
CA PRO A 30 -2.45 -4.05 1.37
C PRO A 30 -3.30 -3.58 0.18
N SER A 31 -2.96 -2.42 -0.36
CA SER A 31 -3.55 -1.81 -1.54
C SER A 31 -2.46 -1.16 -2.39
N GLN A 32 -2.67 -1.08 -3.69
CA GLN A 32 -1.77 -0.36 -4.59
C GLN A 32 -2.55 0.45 -5.60
N VAL A 33 -2.03 1.64 -5.90
CA VAL A 33 -2.61 2.56 -6.87
C VAL A 33 -1.54 3.03 -7.85
N PHE A 34 -1.95 3.28 -9.08
CA PHE A 34 -1.09 3.90 -10.06
C PHE A 34 -1.38 5.40 -10.11
N GLU A 35 -0.39 6.20 -9.73
CA GLU A 35 -0.46 7.65 -9.79
C GLU A 35 0.45 8.13 -10.92
N LEU A 36 -0.15 8.79 -11.93
CA LEU A 36 0.53 9.16 -13.18
C LEU A 36 1.76 10.04 -12.94
N THR A 37 1.69 10.87 -11.90
CA THR A 37 2.74 11.84 -11.60
C THR A 37 3.93 11.24 -10.86
N TYR A 38 3.78 10.05 -10.27
CA TYR A 38 4.82 9.50 -9.40
C TYR A 38 5.81 8.63 -10.17
N GLY A 39 5.36 7.93 -11.21
CA GLY A 39 6.18 6.97 -11.95
C GLY A 39 6.00 5.53 -11.45
N PRO A 40 6.46 5.14 -10.24
CA PRO A 40 6.14 3.85 -9.67
C PRO A 40 4.75 3.82 -9.04
N ARG A 41 4.21 2.61 -8.87
CA ARG A 41 2.96 2.39 -8.12
C ARG A 41 3.13 2.84 -6.67
N LEU A 42 2.11 3.48 -6.13
CA LEU A 42 2.03 3.84 -4.72
C LEU A 42 1.39 2.71 -3.93
N GLY A 43 2.08 2.25 -2.89
CA GLY A 43 1.57 1.27 -1.94
C GLY A 43 0.84 1.95 -0.78
N ILE A 44 -0.33 1.43 -0.44
CA ILE A 44 -1.16 1.87 0.69
C ILE A 44 -1.40 0.64 1.58
N VAL A 45 -1.30 0.79 2.90
CA VAL A 45 -1.62 -0.29 3.84
C VAL A 45 -2.69 0.22 4.79
N LEU A 46 -3.78 -0.54 4.93
CA LEU A 46 -4.84 -0.28 5.89
C LEU A 46 -4.67 -1.24 7.09
N PRO A 47 -4.02 -0.81 8.17
CA PRO A 47 -3.90 -1.59 9.39
C PRO A 47 -5.20 -1.60 10.19
N MET A 48 -5.57 -2.75 10.77
CA MET A 48 -6.80 -2.93 11.53
C MET A 48 -6.60 -3.96 12.65
N ASP A 49 -7.20 -3.72 13.82
CA ASP A 49 -7.19 -4.70 14.92
C ASP A 49 -8.08 -5.92 14.66
N LYS A 50 -9.03 -5.78 13.73
CA LYS A 50 -9.91 -6.86 13.28
C LYS A 50 -10.23 -6.69 11.80
N MET A 51 -10.00 -7.74 11.01
CA MET A 51 -10.41 -7.75 9.61
C MET A 51 -11.94 -7.68 9.51
N GLN A 52 -12.44 -6.63 8.86
CA GLN A 52 -13.85 -6.51 8.49
C GLN A 52 -14.03 -6.93 7.04
N PRO A 53 -15.09 -7.67 6.66
CA PRO A 53 -15.42 -7.89 5.26
C PRO A 53 -15.51 -6.55 4.53
N LEU A 54 -15.05 -6.50 3.28
CA LEU A 54 -15.31 -5.32 2.46
C LEU A 54 -16.80 -5.35 2.08
N PRO A 55 -17.55 -4.25 2.26
CA PRO A 55 -18.94 -4.18 1.80
C PRO A 55 -19.04 -4.40 0.29
N GLU A 56 -20.23 -4.76 -0.18
CA GLU A 56 -20.47 -4.92 -1.61
C GLU A 56 -20.32 -3.58 -2.34
N ALA A 57 -19.97 -3.60 -3.62
CA ALA A 57 -19.70 -2.38 -4.39
C ALA A 57 -20.84 -1.36 -4.30
N ASN A 58 -22.09 -1.81 -4.43
CA ASN A 58 -23.26 -0.93 -4.32
C ASN A 58 -23.43 -0.31 -2.92
N GLU A 59 -23.07 -1.05 -1.87
CA GLU A 59 -23.12 -0.54 -0.50
C GLU A 59 -22.01 0.50 -0.27
N LEU A 60 -20.83 0.27 -0.86
CA LEU A 60 -19.75 1.26 -0.86
C LEU A 60 -20.15 2.53 -1.61
N ASP A 61 -20.82 2.43 -2.76
CA ASP A 61 -21.31 3.60 -3.50
C ASP A 61 -22.28 4.43 -2.66
N LEU A 62 -23.21 3.78 -1.97
CA LEU A 62 -24.13 4.45 -1.04
C LEU A 62 -23.36 5.12 0.11
N ASN A 63 -22.44 4.41 0.75
CA ASN A 63 -21.63 4.94 1.84
C ASN A 63 -20.78 6.13 1.40
N ILE A 64 -20.21 6.08 0.18
CA ILE A 64 -19.43 7.18 -0.41
C ILE A 64 -20.33 8.41 -0.62
N ALA A 65 -21.51 8.21 -1.23
CA ALA A 65 -22.46 9.28 -1.50
C ALA A 65 -23.00 9.92 -0.21
N GLU A 66 -23.22 9.13 0.85
CA GLU A 66 -23.66 9.62 2.16
C GLU A 66 -22.55 10.34 2.94
N SER A 67 -21.30 9.87 2.81
CA SER A 67 -20.18 10.38 3.62
C SER A 67 -19.46 11.58 3.00
N ILE A 68 -19.53 11.73 1.68
CA ILE A 68 -18.78 12.75 0.94
C ILE A 68 -19.75 13.70 0.24
N ASN A 69 -19.74 14.96 0.66
CA ASN A 69 -20.57 16.04 0.10
C ASN A 69 -20.19 16.46 -1.34
N ARG A 70 -19.40 15.67 -2.06
CA ARG A 70 -18.85 15.96 -3.39
C ARG A 70 -18.75 14.68 -4.21
N GLU A 71 -18.85 14.85 -5.52
CA GLU A 71 -18.60 13.78 -6.47
C GLU A 71 -17.16 13.27 -6.36
N MET A 72 -17.00 11.95 -6.22
CA MET A 72 -15.70 11.29 -6.31
C MET A 72 -15.46 10.86 -7.76
N HIS A 73 -14.38 11.36 -8.37
CA HIS A 73 -14.06 11.07 -9.77
C HIS A 73 -13.23 9.79 -9.96
N VAL A 74 -12.61 9.28 -8.89
CA VAL A 74 -11.63 8.18 -8.96
C VAL A 74 -12.07 6.95 -8.18
N LEU A 75 -12.83 7.15 -7.10
CA LEU A 75 -13.22 6.08 -6.18
C LEU A 75 -14.74 5.91 -6.21
N ASP A 76 -15.18 4.82 -6.81
CA ASP A 76 -16.49 4.21 -6.62
C ASP A 76 -16.31 2.85 -5.91
N GLY A 77 -17.42 2.17 -5.62
CA GLY A 77 -17.41 0.88 -4.93
C GLY A 77 -16.58 -0.16 -5.67
N ALA A 78 -16.69 -0.24 -6.99
CA ALA A 78 -15.90 -1.17 -7.80
C ALA A 78 -14.39 -0.86 -7.77
N SER A 79 -14.04 0.42 -7.79
CA SER A 79 -12.66 0.91 -7.71
C SER A 79 -12.06 0.57 -6.35
N VAL A 80 -12.80 0.72 -5.25
CA VAL A 80 -12.34 0.31 -3.90
C VAL A 80 -12.03 -1.19 -3.85
N HIS A 81 -12.87 -2.05 -4.45
CA HIS A 81 -12.58 -3.47 -4.59
C HIS A 81 -11.30 -3.71 -5.42
N GLY A 82 -11.14 -2.98 -6.53
CA GLY A 82 -9.93 -3.05 -7.36
C GLY A 82 -8.65 -2.67 -6.60
N HIS A 83 -8.72 -1.66 -5.73
CA HIS A 83 -7.59 -1.22 -4.91
C HIS A 83 -7.08 -2.31 -3.95
N ILE A 84 -7.96 -3.18 -3.46
CA ILE A 84 -7.60 -4.23 -2.50
C ILE A 84 -7.33 -5.59 -3.18
N ALA A 85 -7.70 -5.72 -4.46
CA ALA A 85 -7.45 -6.89 -5.29
C ALA A 85 -6.00 -6.92 -5.81
N SER A 86 -5.03 -7.16 -4.92
CA SER A 86 -3.63 -7.27 -5.32
C SER A 86 -3.36 -8.57 -6.12
N PRO A 87 -2.67 -8.50 -7.28
CA PRO A 87 -2.27 -9.68 -8.04
C PRO A 87 -1.20 -10.50 -7.29
N TRP A 88 -1.06 -11.77 -7.63
CA TRP A 88 -0.18 -12.70 -6.91
C TRP A 88 1.29 -12.25 -6.86
N CYS A 89 1.80 -11.68 -7.95
CA CYS A 89 3.17 -11.17 -8.02
C CYS A 89 3.46 -10.05 -7.00
N LEU A 90 2.43 -9.38 -6.48
CA LEU A 90 2.55 -8.35 -5.45
C LEU A 90 2.21 -8.89 -4.05
N LYS A 91 1.31 -9.87 -3.97
CA LYS A 91 0.99 -10.56 -2.70
C LYS A 91 2.17 -11.39 -2.20
N LYS A 92 2.84 -12.11 -3.09
CA LYS A 92 3.93 -13.04 -2.73
C LYS A 92 5.05 -12.33 -1.94
N PRO A 93 5.64 -11.21 -2.40
CA PRO A 93 6.65 -10.50 -1.62
C PRO A 93 6.15 -10.04 -0.24
N VAL A 94 4.90 -9.57 -0.14
CA VAL A 94 4.31 -9.15 1.14
C VAL A 94 4.17 -10.33 2.12
N MET A 95 3.82 -11.51 1.62
CA MET A 95 3.66 -12.72 2.44
C MET A 95 5.01 -13.32 2.87
N GLU A 96 6.05 -13.17 2.04
CA GLU A 96 7.39 -13.73 2.28
C GLU A 96 8.30 -12.78 3.05
N GLU A 97 7.91 -11.51 3.23
CA GLU A 97 8.73 -10.51 3.92
C GLU A 97 8.79 -10.78 5.42
N THR A 98 10.00 -10.73 5.96
CA THR A 98 10.29 -10.99 7.37
C THR A 98 11.06 -9.84 8.02
N GLU A 99 11.65 -8.96 7.21
CA GLU A 99 12.33 -7.77 7.73
C GLU A 99 11.30 -6.73 8.17
N ILE A 100 11.44 -6.29 9.42
CA ILE A 100 10.63 -5.22 10.02
C ILE A 100 11.51 -3.98 10.25
N PHE A 101 10.90 -2.81 10.09
CA PHE A 101 11.57 -1.55 10.41
C PHE A 101 11.72 -1.40 11.92
N THR A 102 12.93 -1.13 12.37
CA THR A 102 13.23 -0.80 13.77
C THR A 102 14.08 0.45 13.84
N ILE A 103 14.23 1.02 15.03
CA ILE A 103 15.11 2.17 15.26
C ILE A 103 16.56 1.84 14.84
N ASP A 104 16.99 0.60 15.07
CA ASP A 104 18.34 0.10 14.79
C ASP A 104 18.52 -0.42 13.34
N ASN A 105 17.41 -0.69 12.64
CA ASN A 105 17.37 -1.19 11.27
C ASN A 105 16.47 -0.29 10.40
N GLN A 106 16.94 0.93 10.18
CA GLN A 106 16.28 1.88 9.30
C GLN A 106 16.53 1.51 7.84
N VAL A 107 15.51 1.62 7.00
CA VAL A 107 15.70 1.53 5.54
C VAL A 107 16.61 2.69 5.12
N PRO A 108 17.55 2.48 4.18
CA PRO A 108 18.24 3.58 3.56
C PRO A 108 17.26 4.67 3.09
N THR A 109 17.60 5.92 3.38
CA THR A 109 16.86 7.12 3.00
C THR A 109 16.46 7.09 1.52
N PHE A 110 15.15 7.16 1.27
CA PHE A 110 14.58 7.21 -0.07
C PHE A 110 14.92 8.53 -0.78
N GLY A 111 15.27 8.47 -2.06
CA GLY A 111 15.54 9.65 -2.90
C GLY A 111 17.01 9.86 -3.29
N GLU A 112 17.95 9.28 -2.56
CA GLU A 112 19.26 8.97 -3.13
C GLU A 112 19.10 7.61 -3.77
N GLY A 113 19.01 7.55 -5.10
CA GLY A 113 18.90 6.28 -5.80
C GLY A 113 19.92 5.28 -5.28
N ILE A 114 19.65 4.00 -5.52
CA ILE A 114 20.59 2.88 -5.41
C ILE A 114 21.76 3.09 -6.41
N LEU A 115 22.42 4.25 -6.36
CA LEU A 115 23.49 4.76 -7.21
C LEU A 115 24.85 4.58 -6.52
N ASN A 116 24.88 4.20 -5.24
CA ASN A 116 26.12 3.98 -4.50
C ASN A 116 26.41 2.50 -4.15
N GLN A 117 25.64 1.54 -4.65
CA GLN A 117 26.11 0.15 -4.66
C GLN A 117 27.03 -0.03 -5.86
N LYS A 118 28.31 0.30 -5.65
CA LYS A 118 29.43 0.00 -6.55
C LYS A 118 29.36 -1.46 -7.00
N GLY A 119 29.15 -1.66 -8.29
CA GLY A 119 29.67 -2.81 -9.04
C GLY A 119 30.98 -2.42 -9.69
#